data_AF-A0A920I898-F1
#
_entry.id   AF-A0A920I898-F1
#
_cell.length_a   1.000
_cell.length_b   1.000
_cell.length_c   1.000
_cell.angle_alpha   90.00
_cell.angle_beta   90.00
_cell.angle_gamma   90.00
#
_symmetry.space_group_name_H-M   'P 1'
#
loop_
_entity.id
_entity.type
_entity.pdbx_description
1 polymer ?
#
loop_
_entity_poly.entity_id
_entity_poly.type
_entity_poly.pdbx_seq_one_letter_code
_entity_poly.pdbx_strand_id
1 'polypeptide(L)'
;MDGAIVNSFSMVAAGALVTPGKKVPKGELWAGSPAKKMRNLTDEEFEMIEISAVRYIEVGKAARLGESAGPFSHFSIKPIPNEN
;
A
#
# COMPACT_ATOMS: atom_id res chain seq x y z
N MET A 1 5.91 9.52 -16.25
CA MET A 1 5.40 8.19 -15.84
C MET A 1 4.61 7.50 -16.95
N ASP A 2 4.37 8.15 -18.09
CA ASP A 2 3.51 7.62 -19.15
C ASP A 2 3.94 6.23 -19.63
N GLY A 3 2.99 5.29 -19.66
CA GLY A 3 3.25 3.90 -20.05
C GLY A 3 4.15 3.11 -19.09
N ALA A 4 4.39 3.59 -17.87
CA ALA A 4 5.08 2.80 -16.86
C ALA A 4 4.20 1.61 -16.41
N ILE A 5 4.84 0.46 -16.17
CA ILE A 5 4.16 -0.76 -15.69
C ILE A 5 4.78 -1.13 -14.35
N VAL A 6 3.96 -1.18 -13.31
CA VAL A 6 4.33 -1.72 -12.00
C VAL A 6 3.66 -3.07 -11.86
N ASN A 7 4.45 -4.15 -11.87
CA ASN A 7 3.89 -5.50 -11.80
C ASN A 7 3.34 -5.83 -10.42
N SER A 8 2.61 -6.93 -10.30
CA SER A 8 2.09 -7.41 -9.01
C SER A 8 3.21 -7.57 -7.99
N PHE A 9 2.95 -7.20 -6.73
CA PHE A 9 3.92 -7.25 -5.65
C PHE A 9 5.26 -6.56 -5.97
N SER A 10 5.23 -5.47 -6.73
CA SER A 10 6.38 -4.57 -6.82
C SER A 10 6.17 -3.40 -5.87
N MET A 11 7.25 -2.81 -5.36
CA MET A 11 7.19 -1.64 -4.49
C MET A 11 8.01 -0.49 -5.06
N VAL A 12 7.40 0.70 -5.07
CA VAL A 12 8.07 1.97 -5.44
C VAL A 12 8.14 2.80 -4.17
N ALA A 13 9.36 3.09 -3.71
CA ALA A 13 9.59 3.82 -2.47
C ALA A 13 9.09 5.28 -2.57
N ALA A 14 8.84 5.88 -1.41
CA ALA A 14 8.49 7.29 -1.32
C ALA A 14 9.53 8.18 -2.04
N GLY A 15 9.04 9.17 -2.78
CA GLY A 15 9.89 10.11 -3.53
C GLY A 15 10.52 9.53 -4.81
N ALA A 16 10.24 8.29 -5.19
CA ALA A 16 10.79 7.71 -6.40
C ALA A 16 10.06 8.20 -7.67
N LEU A 17 10.82 8.45 -8.75
CA LEU A 17 10.28 8.83 -10.05
C LEU A 17 10.48 7.70 -11.08
N VAL A 18 9.40 6.99 -11.38
CA VAL A 18 9.38 6.01 -12.47
C VAL A 18 9.24 6.74 -13.80
N THR A 19 10.29 6.71 -14.61
CA THR A 19 10.32 7.38 -15.93
C THR A 19 9.35 6.72 -16.91
N PRO A 20 8.88 7.43 -17.96
CA PRO A 20 7.99 6.86 -18.97
C PRO A 20 8.50 5.53 -19.56
N GLY A 21 7.58 4.62 -19.88
CA GLY A 21 7.84 3.28 -20.46
C GLY A 21 8.56 2.28 -19.55
N LYS A 22 8.94 2.69 -18.34
CA LYS A 22 9.72 1.85 -17.44
C LYS A 22 8.85 0.76 -16.80
N LYS A 23 9.40 -0.45 -16.70
CA LYS A 23 8.74 -1.60 -16.08
C LYS A 23 9.43 -1.94 -14.77
N VAL A 24 8.68 -1.91 -13.67
CA VAL A 24 9.09 -2.39 -12.35
C VAL A 24 8.72 -3.88 -12.26
N PRO A 25 9.69 -4.80 -12.18
CA PRO A 25 9.41 -6.24 -12.09
C PRO A 25 8.73 -6.63 -10.79
N LYS A 26 7.99 -7.75 -10.84
CA LYS A 26 7.35 -8.37 -9.66
C LYS A 26 8.40 -8.69 -8.59
N GLY A 27 8.07 -8.40 -7.34
CA GLY A 27 8.91 -8.73 -6.19
C GLY A 27 10.11 -7.81 -6.00
N GLU A 28 10.18 -6.67 -6.69
CA GLU A 28 11.29 -5.72 -6.56
C GLU A 28 10.88 -4.42 -5.87
N LEU A 29 11.78 -3.92 -5.02
CA LEU A 29 11.73 -2.57 -4.45
C LEU A 29 12.59 -1.62 -5.30
N TRP A 30 11.98 -0.54 -5.76
CA TRP A 30 12.62 0.50 -6.56
C TRP A 30 12.57 1.86 -5.84
N ALA A 31 13.67 2.62 -5.90
CA ALA A 31 13.79 3.91 -5.23
C ALA A 31 14.56 4.95 -6.06
N GLY A 32 14.42 6.23 -5.69
CA GLY A 32 15.17 7.36 -6.28
C GLY A 32 14.51 8.03 -7.48
N SER A 33 15.09 9.14 -7.94
CA SER A 33 14.64 9.90 -9.10
C SER A 33 15.83 10.17 -10.03
N PRO A 34 15.99 9.41 -11.14
CA PRO A 34 15.09 8.38 -11.65
C PRO A 34 15.16 7.07 -10.83
N ALA A 35 14.03 6.36 -10.76
CA ALA A 35 13.91 5.13 -10.00
C ALA A 35 14.80 4.00 -10.56
N LYS A 36 15.47 3.28 -9.66
CA LYS A 36 16.28 2.09 -9.95
C LYS A 36 15.97 0.98 -8.95
N LYS A 37 16.21 -0.28 -9.36
CA LYS A 37 16.14 -1.43 -8.46
C LYS A 37 17.05 -1.20 -7.26
N MET A 38 16.49 -1.29 -6.07
CA MET A 38 17.22 -1.21 -4.81
C MET A 38 17.51 -2.62 -4.28
N ARG A 39 16.49 -3.47 -4.18
CA ARG A 39 16.58 -4.87 -3.75
C ARG A 39 15.32 -5.64 -4.14
N ASN A 40 15.34 -6.96 -3.91
CA ASN A 40 14.10 -7.75 -3.92
C ASN A 40 13.32 -7.50 -2.62
N LEU A 41 12.01 -7.71 -2.66
CA LEU A 41 11.16 -7.75 -1.48
C LEU A 41 11.47 -8.99 -0.63
N THR A 42 11.28 -8.87 0.68
CA THR A 42 11.33 -10.01 1.62
C THR A 42 9.97 -10.68 1.72
N ASP A 43 9.93 -11.90 2.25
CA ASP A 43 8.69 -12.66 2.42
C ASP A 43 7.69 -11.92 3.33
N GLU A 44 8.19 -11.27 4.38
CA GLU A 44 7.37 -10.44 5.27
C GLU A 44 6.75 -9.24 4.53
N GLU A 45 7.47 -8.67 3.56
CA GLU A 45 6.93 -7.57 2.75
C GLU A 45 5.84 -8.03 1.79
N PHE A 46 5.90 -9.26 1.28
CA PHE A 46 4.79 -9.85 0.51
C PHE A 46 3.53 -10.01 1.38
N GLU A 47 3.68 -10.53 2.59
CA GLU A 47 2.58 -10.69 3.55
C GLU A 47 1.98 -9.32 3.94
N MET A 48 2.83 -8.34 4.20
CA MET A 48 2.42 -6.99 4.57
C MET A 48 1.62 -6.29 3.45
N ILE A 49 1.92 -6.56 2.18
CA ILE A 49 1.15 -6.01 1.05
C ILE A 49 -0.30 -6.52 1.09
N GLU A 50 -0.49 -7.81 1.30
CA GLU A 50 -1.84 -8.42 1.38
C GLU A 50 -2.62 -7.91 2.60
N ILE A 51 -1.98 -7.91 3.77
CA ILE A 51 -2.59 -7.39 5.01
C ILE A 51 -2.97 -5.92 4.84
N SER A 52 -2.10 -5.12 4.21
CA SER A 52 -2.36 -3.71 3.97
C SER A 52 -3.58 -3.51 3.07
N ALA A 53 -3.74 -4.31 2.02
CA ALA A 53 -4.90 -4.24 1.13
C ALA A 53 -6.20 -4.52 1.87
N VAL A 54 -6.25 -5.60 2.68
CA VAL A 54 -7.43 -5.93 3.50
C VAL A 54 -7.74 -4.80 4.48
N ARG A 55 -6.72 -4.28 5.18
CA ARG A 55 -6.88 -3.19 6.13
C ARG A 55 -7.47 -1.93 5.49
N TYR A 56 -7.00 -1.54 4.30
CA TYR A 56 -7.54 -0.36 3.61
C TYR A 56 -9.01 -0.55 3.17
N ILE A 57 -9.41 -1.77 2.78
CA ILE A 57 -10.82 -2.06 2.49
C ILE A 57 -11.67 -1.87 3.75
N GLU A 58 -11.23 -2.42 4.88
CA GLU A 58 -11.95 -2.30 6.15
C GLU A 58 -12.04 -0.83 6.59
N VAL A 59 -10.95 -0.06 6.50
CA VAL A 59 -10.93 1.38 6.82
C VAL A 59 -11.86 2.16 5.90
N GLY A 60 -11.88 1.85 4.60
CA GLY A 60 -12.80 2.48 3.64
C GLY A 60 -14.27 2.20 3.96
N LYS A 61 -14.60 0.97 4.38
CA LYS A 61 -15.95 0.61 4.84
C LYS A 61 -16.32 1.39 6.10
N ALA A 62 -15.44 1.45 7.09
CA ALA A 62 -15.66 2.21 8.31
C ALA A 62 -15.84 3.71 8.03
N ALA A 63 -15.05 4.29 7.13
CA ALA A 63 -15.18 5.70 6.75
C ALA A 63 -16.55 6.00 6.12
N ARG A 64 -17.16 5.04 5.42
CA ARG A 64 -18.46 5.20 4.76
C ARG A 64 -19.66 4.89 5.66
N LEU A 65 -19.56 3.86 6.50
CA LEU A 65 -20.70 3.26 7.22
C LEU A 65 -20.55 3.32 8.75
N GLY A 66 -19.45 3.86 9.25
CA GLY A 66 -19.13 3.88 10.68
C GLY A 66 -19.03 2.47 11.26
N GLU A 67 -19.49 2.32 12.50
CA GLU A 67 -19.43 1.05 13.25
C GLU A 67 -20.26 -0.07 12.60
N SER A 68 -21.29 0.28 11.82
CA SER A 68 -22.15 -0.71 11.14
C SER A 68 -21.43 -1.53 10.06
N ALA A 69 -20.24 -1.10 9.62
CA ALA A 69 -19.42 -1.83 8.65
C ALA A 69 -18.62 -2.99 9.26
N GLY A 70 -18.67 -3.17 10.58
CA GLY A 70 -17.98 -4.25 11.28
C GLY A 70 -18.61 -5.64 11.01
N PRO A 71 -17.96 -6.71 11.50
CA PRO A 71 -16.73 -6.70 12.29
C PRO A 71 -15.49 -6.37 11.43
N PHE A 72 -14.52 -5.69 12.03
CA PHE A 72 -13.21 -5.43 11.44
C PHE A 72 -12.19 -6.40 12.05
N SER A 73 -11.35 -6.99 11.21
CA SER A 73 -10.38 -7.99 11.66
C SER A 73 -8.97 -7.43 11.81
N HIS A 74 -8.67 -6.29 11.18
CA HIS A 74 -7.31 -5.72 11.14
C HIS A 74 -7.16 -4.37 11.85
N PHE A 75 -8.22 -3.85 12.47
CA PHE A 75 -8.13 -2.68 13.35
C PHE A 75 -9.33 -2.57 14.29
N SER A 76 -9.20 -1.72 15.32
CA SER A 76 -10.26 -1.36 16.24
C SER A 76 -10.71 0.08 15.99
N ILE A 77 -12.02 0.33 15.97
CA ILE A 77 -12.55 1.69 15.98
C ILE A 77 -12.29 2.30 17.37
N LYS A 78 -11.67 3.48 17.40
CA LYS A 78 -11.60 4.30 18.60
C LYS A 78 -12.53 5.50 18.43
N PRO A 79 -13.57 5.65 19.28
CA PRO A 79 -14.39 6.85 19.30
C PRO A 79 -13.51 8.07 19.56
N ILE A 80 -13.84 9.20 18.93
CA ILE A 80 -13.22 10.48 19.27
C ILE A 80 -13.63 10.82 20.71
N PRO A 81 -12.69 11.13 21.61
CA PRO A 81 -13.04 11.57 22.96
C PRO A 81 -13.98 12.78 22.89
N ASN A 82 -15.01 12.84 23.74
CA ASN A 82 -15.83 14.03 23.84
C ASN A 82 -14.96 15.21 24.30
N GLU A 83 -15.09 16.36 23.63
CA GLU A 83 -14.49 17.61 24.13
C GLU A 83 -15.17 17.96 25.46
N ASN A 84 -14.37 18.10 26.53
CA ASN A 84 -14.79 18.74 27.78
C ASN A 84 -14.63 20.24 27.66
#